data_AF-A0A1Y0BF59-F1
#
_entry.id   AF-A0A1Y0BF59-F1
#
_cell.length_a   1.000
_cell.length_b   1.000
_cell.length_c   1.000
_cell.angle_alpha   90.00
_cell.angle_beta   90.00
_cell.angle_gamma   90.00
#
_symmetry.space_group_name_H-M   'P 1'
#
loop_
_entity.id
_entity.type
_entity.pdbx_description
1 polymer ?
#
loop_
_entity_poly.entity_id
_entity_poly.type
_entity_poly.pdbx_seq_one_letter_code
_entity_poly.pdbx_strand_id
1 'polypeptide(L)' 'MAKGQFPRRVKIGVRAVGWLESEVTAWLESRVAASRTAA' A
#
# COMPACT_ATOMS: atom_id res chain seq x y z
N MET A 1 -16.65 -1.94 -2.82
CA MET A 1 -15.66 -2.95 -3.26
C MET A 1 -14.29 -2.54 -2.74
N ALA A 2 -13.65 -3.36 -1.91
CA ALA A 2 -12.39 -3.04 -1.24
C ALA A 2 -11.20 -3.13 -2.21
N LYS A 3 -11.06 -2.12 -3.09
CA LYS A 3 -9.91 -1.95 -3.99
C LYS A 3 -8.78 -1.24 -3.23
N GLY A 4 -7.62 -1.89 -3.12
CA GLY A 4 -6.43 -1.34 -2.45
C GLY A 4 -6.36 -1.66 -0.96
N GLN A 5 -6.25 -2.95 -0.60
CA GLN A 5 -5.84 -3.33 0.75
C GLN A 5 -4.38 -2.92 0.95
N PHE A 6 -4.10 -2.32 2.11
CA PHE A 6 -2.74 -1.91 2.46
C PHE A 6 -1.79 -3.12 2.43
N PRO A 7 -0.54 -2.97 1.97
CA PRO A 7 0.41 -4.07 1.88
C PRO A 7 0.59 -4.83 3.21
N ARG A 8 0.88 -6.13 3.12
CA ARG A 8 1.12 -6.94 4.31
C ARG A 8 2.42 -6.49 4.98
N ARG A 9 2.37 -6.28 6.29
CA ARG A 9 3.57 -5.93 7.07
C ARG A 9 4.54 -7.12 7.07
N VAL A 10 5.81 -6.83 6.82
CA VAL A 10 6.92 -7.78 6.90
C VAL A 10 7.68 -7.51 8.18
N LYS A 11 8.00 -8.57 8.94
CA LYS A 11 8.77 -8.45 10.17
C LYS A 11 10.25 -8.43 9.81
N ILE A 12 10.93 -7.32 10.07
CA ILE A 12 12.35 -7.11 9.74
C ILE A 12 13.23 -7.37 10.97
N GLY A 13 12.67 -7.28 12.18
CA GLY A 13 13.37 -7.62 13.40
C GLY A 13 12.44 -7.84 14.59
N VAL A 14 13.02 -7.98 15.78
CA VAL A 14 12.28 -8.28 17.02
C VAL A 14 11.20 -7.23 17.32
N ARG A 15 11.50 -5.96 17.06
CA ARG A 15 10.57 -4.82 17.21
C ARG A 15 10.38 -4.00 15.93
N ALA A 16 10.96 -4.44 14.81
CA ALA A 16 10.92 -3.73 13.54
C ALA A 16 9.98 -4.43 12.56
N VAL A 17 9.04 -3.67 12.02
CA VAL A 17 8.19 -4.05 10.90
C VAL A 17 8.42 -3.07 9.77
N GLY A 18 8.36 -3.55 8.54
CA GLY A 18 8.41 -2.71 7.36
C GLY A 18 7.49 -3.26 6.29
N TRP A 19 7.52 -2.59 5.15
CA TRP A 19 6.74 -2.94 3.97
C TRP A 19 7.68 -2.89 2.77
N LEU A 20 7.34 -3.65 1.73
CA LEU A 20 8.08 -3.54 0.50
C LEU A 20 7.75 -2.19 -0.15
N GLU A 21 8.77 -1.39 -0.43
CA GLU A 21 8.61 -0.05 -1.02
C GLU A 21 7.76 -0.12 -2.29
N SER A 22 8.04 -1.08 -3.17
CA SER A 22 7.29 -1.30 -4.41
C SER A 22 5.79 -1.56 -4.18
N GLU A 23 5.43 -2.29 -3.12
CA GLU A 23 4.01 -2.55 -2.80
C GLU A 23 3.32 -1.31 -2.24
N VAL A 24 4.02 -0.54 -1.40
CA VAL A 24 3.47 0.72 -0.84
C VAL A 24 3.28 1.74 -1.95
N THR A 25 4.25 1.87 -2.85
CA THR A 25 4.17 2.78 -4.01
C THR A 25 3.01 2.39 -4.93
N ALA A 26 2.89 1.12 -5.31
CA ALA A 26 1.79 0.65 -6.15
C ALA A 26 0.41 0.83 -5.47
N TRP A 27 0.33 0.64 -4.16
CA TRP A 27 -0.88 0.89 -3.39
C TRP A 27 -1.27 2.38 -3.39
N LEU A 28 -0.30 3.27 -3.17
CA LEU A 28 -0.51 4.72 -3.22
C LEU A 28 -1.00 5.15 -4.60
N GLU A 29 -0.35 4.70 -5.68
CA GLU A 29 -0.74 5.00 -7.06
C GLU A 29 -2.17 4.53 -7.35
N SER A 30 -2.53 3.31 -6.93
CA SER A 30 -3.89 2.79 -7.10
C SER A 30 -4.93 3.65 -6.37
N ARG A 31 -4.63 4.14 -5.17
CA ARG A 31 -5.50 5.04 -4.40
C ARG A 31 -5.64 6.41 -5.05
N VAL A 32 -4.54 6.98 -5.53
CA VAL A 32 -4.53 8.27 -6.22
C VAL A 32 -5.30 8.18 -7.54
N ALA A 33 -5.09 7.13 -8.34
CA ALA A 33 -5.82 6.89 -9.58
C ALA A 33 -7.33 6.72 -9.32
N ALA A 34 -7.71 5.94 -8.31
CA ALA A 34 -9.10 5.77 -7.92
C ALA A 34 -9.73 7.08 -7.40
N SER A 35 -8.98 7.90 -6.67
CA SER A 35 -9.45 9.21 -6.18
C SER A 35 -9.57 10.25 -7.29
N ARG A 36 -8.68 10.21 -8.29
CA ARG A 36 -8.66 11.16 -9.41
C ARG A 36 -9.56 10.75 -10.58
N THR A 37 -9.94 9.48 -10.67
CA THR A 37 -10.95 8.95 -11.61
C THR A 37 -12.39 9.23 -11.14
N ALA A 38 -12.58 9.76 -9.93
CA ALA A 38 -13.89 10.15 -9.41
C ALA A 38 -14.36 11.56 -9.85
N ALA A 39 -13.72 12.15 -10.87
CA ALA A 39 -14.12 13.40 -11.52
C ALA A 39 -14.26 13.16 -13.03
#